data_AF-A0A3N0ZRK9-F1
#
_entry.id   AF-A0A3N0ZRK9-F1
#
_cell.length_a   1.000
_cell.length_b   1.000
_cell.length_c   1.000
_cell.angle_alpha   90.00
_cell.angle_beta   90.00
_cell.angle_gamma   90.00
#
_symmetry.space_group_name_H-M   'P 1'
#
loop_
_entity.id
_entity.type
_entity.pdbx_description
1 polymer ?
#
loop_
_entity_poly.entity_id
_entity_poly.type
_entity_poly.pdbx_seq_one_letter_code
_entity_poly.pdbx_strand_id
1 'polypeptide(L)'
;MKMKYLKPFMLGIMIAAVFHLFQVMNCDDGNTVSLNGGSNVSGIDMQKIIAGGNAVEKAFASGDSKKVEEILTDEAKVLYKDELPNLESEDMKSFAKDFEKRTLVTAGSFFAEYGFPFQETTYIVRLLRQADGSYKLARF
;
A
#
# COMPACT_ATOMS: atom_id res chain seq x y z
N MET A 1 2.45 -41.65 -21.02
CA MET A 1 2.93 -40.77 -19.93
C MET A 1 2.22 -39.42 -20.07
N LYS A 2 1.23 -39.12 -19.23
CA LYS A 2 0.38 -37.91 -19.33
C LYS A 2 0.97 -36.82 -18.44
N MET A 3 1.63 -35.81 -19.02
CA MET A 3 2.12 -34.63 -18.32
C MET A 3 0.92 -33.77 -17.87
N LYS A 4 0.64 -33.75 -16.57
CA LYS A 4 -0.57 -33.15 -15.96
C LYS A 4 -0.38 -31.75 -15.37
N TYR A 5 0.76 -31.09 -15.60
CA TYR A 5 1.08 -29.83 -14.88
C TYR A 5 1.47 -28.65 -15.78
N LEU A 6 1.18 -28.70 -17.08
CA LEU A 6 1.56 -27.61 -18.00
C LEU A 6 0.54 -26.45 -18.06
N LYS A 7 -0.55 -26.48 -17.27
CA LYS A 7 -1.65 -25.49 -17.38
C LYS A 7 -1.71 -24.38 -16.31
N PRO A 8 -1.21 -24.51 -15.07
CA PRO A 8 -1.28 -23.38 -14.13
C PRO A 8 -0.16 -22.34 -14.33
N PHE A 9 0.89 -22.63 -15.10
CA PHE A 9 2.01 -21.69 -15.26
C PHE A 9 1.72 -20.52 -16.22
N MET A 10 0.80 -20.70 -17.18
CA MET A 10 0.48 -19.66 -18.18
C MET A 10 -0.59 -18.66 -17.71
N LEU A 11 -1.34 -18.96 -16.64
CA LEU A 11 -2.40 -18.07 -16.15
C LEU A 11 -1.85 -16.98 -15.19
N GLY A 12 -0.70 -17.22 -14.55
CA GLY A 12 -0.06 -16.24 -13.66
C GLY A 12 0.69 -15.12 -14.38
N ILE A 13 1.18 -15.36 -15.60
CA ILE A 13 1.99 -14.37 -16.35
C ILE A 13 1.11 -13.34 -17.08
N MET A 14 -0.14 -13.68 -17.42
CA MET A 14 -1.05 -12.77 -18.14
C MET A 14 -1.65 -11.66 -17.26
N ILE A 15 -1.68 -11.81 -15.93
CA ILE A 15 -2.19 -10.76 -15.03
C ILE A 15 -1.09 -9.72 -14.71
N ALA A 16 0.18 -10.12 -14.68
CA ALA A 16 1.31 -9.20 -14.49
C ALA A 16 1.47 -8.21 -15.67
N ALA A 17 1.11 -8.61 -16.89
CA ALA A 17 1.24 -7.77 -18.08
C ALA A 17 0.21 -6.62 -18.15
N VAL A 18 -0.96 -6.74 -17.49
CA VAL A 18 -1.97 -5.67 -17.48
C VAL A 18 -1.59 -4.52 -16.54
N PHE A 19 -0.79 -4.80 -15.50
CA PHE A 19 -0.30 -3.77 -14.59
C PHE A 19 0.95 -3.02 -15.09
N HIS A 20 1.59 -3.47 -16.17
CA HIS A 20 2.76 -2.79 -16.75
C HIS A 20 2.43 -1.84 -17.92
N LEU A 21 1.19 -1.84 -18.43
CA LEU A 21 0.81 -0.95 -19.54
C LEU A 21 0.30 0.43 -19.10
N PHE A 22 0.18 0.70 -17.79
CA PHE A 22 -0.14 2.04 -17.27
C PHE A 22 1.07 2.80 -16.70
N GLN A 23 2.29 2.29 -16.86
CA GLN A 23 3.51 2.89 -16.28
C GLN A 23 4.35 3.70 -17.30
N VAL A 24 3.83 4.01 -18.48
CA VAL A 24 4.55 4.82 -19.48
C VAL A 24 3.69 5.97 -20.00
N MET A 25 3.33 6.90 -19.11
CA MET A 25 3.08 8.30 -19.46
C MET A 25 3.37 9.21 -18.25
N ASN A 26 4.63 9.61 -18.10
CA ASN A 26 5.07 11.01 -18.23
C ASN A 26 6.26 11.37 -17.34
N CYS A 27 7.32 11.79 -18.06
CA CYS A 27 8.36 12.74 -17.72
C CYS A 27 9.19 12.49 -16.46
N ASP A 28 10.34 11.87 -16.72
CA ASP A 28 11.58 12.36 -16.17
C ASP A 28 11.70 13.86 -16.46
N ASP A 29 11.81 14.65 -15.39
CA ASP A 29 12.72 15.78 -15.32
C ASP A 29 13.16 15.85 -13.86
N GLY A 30 14.20 15.08 -13.54
CA GLY A 30 15.16 15.37 -12.49
C GLY A 30 14.59 16.04 -11.23
N ASN A 31 13.93 15.27 -10.37
CA ASN A 31 13.81 15.65 -8.98
C ASN A 31 14.02 14.41 -8.11
N THR A 32 15.26 14.20 -7.69
CA THR A 32 15.48 13.53 -6.42
C THR A 32 14.62 14.28 -5.40
N VAL A 33 13.60 13.61 -4.84
CA VAL A 33 12.84 14.17 -3.72
C VAL A 33 13.81 14.18 -2.54
N SER A 34 14.61 15.25 -2.48
CA SER A 34 15.34 15.64 -1.31
C SER A 34 14.29 16.06 -0.30
N LEU A 35 14.11 15.27 0.76
CA LEU A 35 13.34 15.65 1.94
C LEU A 35 14.01 16.80 2.74
N ASN A 36 14.95 17.53 2.12
CA ASN A 36 15.56 18.77 2.61
C ASN A 36 15.27 19.96 1.68
N GLY A 37 14.05 20.03 1.16
CA GLY A 37 13.55 21.19 0.44
C GLY A 37 12.11 21.45 0.84
N GLY A 38 11.93 22.30 1.86
CA GLY A 38 10.61 22.73 2.34
C GLY A 38 9.84 23.44 1.23
N SER A 39 9.10 22.67 0.43
CA SER A 39 7.97 23.19 -0.31
C SER A 39 6.78 23.09 0.64
N ASN A 40 6.45 24.21 1.28
CA ASN A 40 5.20 24.36 2.02
C ASN A 40 4.04 24.21 1.03
N VAL A 41 3.65 22.96 0.72
CA VAL A 41 2.37 22.68 0.08
C VAL A 41 1.32 22.96 1.16
N SER A 42 0.83 24.19 1.17
CA SER A 42 -0.30 24.62 1.99
C SER A 42 -1.42 23.58 1.90
N GLY A 43 -1.68 22.85 2.99
CA GLY A 43 -2.78 21.88 3.09
C GLY A 43 -2.37 20.42 3.27
N ILE A 44 -1.07 20.07 3.20
CA ILE A 44 -0.60 18.72 3.55
C ILE A 44 -0.20 18.68 5.04
N ASP A 45 -0.94 17.91 5.82
CA ASP A 45 -0.66 17.68 7.24
C ASP A 45 0.16 16.39 7.39
N MET A 46 1.48 16.55 7.49
CA MET A 46 2.42 15.44 7.64
C MET A 46 2.18 14.62 8.92
N GLN A 47 1.68 15.24 10.00
CA GLN A 47 1.40 14.51 11.23
C GLN A 47 0.24 13.53 11.03
N LYS A 48 -0.79 13.94 10.28
CA LYS A 48 -1.91 13.05 9.94
C LYS A 48 -1.51 11.92 8.99
N ILE A 49 -0.59 12.17 8.06
CA ILE A 49 -0.03 11.12 7.20
C ILE A 49 0.75 10.09 8.04
N ILE A 50 1.63 10.55 8.93
CA ILE A 50 2.39 9.69 9.84
C ILE A 50 1.44 8.89 10.75
N ALA A 51 0.39 9.53 11.28
CA ALA A 51 -0.62 8.85 12.08
C ALA A 51 -1.34 7.75 11.28
N GLY A 52 -1.70 8.00 10.02
CA GLY A 52 -2.27 6.99 9.13
C GLY A 52 -1.33 5.81 8.88
N GLY A 53 -0.04 6.09 8.61
CA GLY A 53 0.99 5.05 8.49
C GLY A 53 1.12 4.21 9.77
N ASN A 54 1.16 4.86 10.93
CA ASN A 54 1.23 4.17 12.23
C ASN A 54 -0.04 3.33 12.51
N ALA A 55 -1.21 3.76 12.02
CA ALA A 55 -2.43 2.99 12.14
C ALA A 55 -2.37 1.69 11.32
N VAL A 56 -1.83 1.75 10.10
CA VAL A 56 -1.55 0.55 9.29
C VAL A 56 -0.64 -0.41 10.04
N GLU A 57 0.53 0.06 10.48
CA GLU A 57 1.49 -0.78 11.20
C GLU A 57 0.86 -1.48 12.42
N LYS A 58 0.13 -0.74 13.25
CA LYS A 58 -0.54 -1.29 14.45
C LYS A 58 -1.64 -2.29 14.14
N ALA A 59 -2.45 -2.02 13.10
CA ALA A 59 -3.52 -2.92 12.69
C ALA A 59 -2.95 -4.26 12.22
N PHE A 60 -1.95 -4.24 11.35
CA PHE A 60 -1.30 -5.47 10.86
C PHE A 60 -0.49 -6.19 11.95
N ALA A 61 0.22 -5.46 12.82
CA ALA A 61 0.97 -6.04 13.93
C ALA A 61 0.08 -6.82 14.92
N SER A 62 -1.21 -6.49 14.98
CA SER A 62 -2.16 -7.21 15.82
C SER A 62 -2.44 -8.65 15.35
N GLY A 63 -2.28 -8.93 14.06
CA GLY A 63 -2.69 -10.19 13.45
C GLY A 63 -4.21 -10.42 13.46
N ASP A 64 -5.02 -9.37 13.61
CA ASP A 64 -6.48 -9.42 13.60
C ASP A 64 -7.02 -8.64 12.40
N SER A 65 -7.63 -9.36 11.44
CA SER A 65 -8.14 -8.76 10.20
C SER A 65 -9.25 -7.74 10.44
N LYS A 66 -9.98 -7.81 11.56
CA LYS A 66 -10.98 -6.80 11.90
C LYS A 66 -10.35 -5.44 12.20
N LYS A 67 -9.16 -5.42 12.83
CA LYS A 67 -8.44 -4.17 13.07
C LYS A 67 -7.89 -3.57 11.78
N VAL A 68 -7.56 -4.41 10.80
CA VAL A 68 -7.21 -3.95 9.45
C VAL A 68 -8.45 -3.35 8.77
N GLU A 69 -9.60 -4.01 8.87
CA GLU A 69 -10.87 -3.51 8.31
C GLU A 69 -11.25 -2.12 8.86
N GLU A 70 -11.03 -1.85 10.15
CA GLU A 70 -11.34 -0.57 10.80
C GLU A 70 -10.60 0.64 10.19
N ILE A 71 -9.38 0.41 9.68
CA ILE A 71 -8.53 1.47 9.11
C ILE A 71 -8.71 1.62 7.60
N LEU A 72 -9.49 0.76 6.96
CA LEU A 72 -9.77 0.85 5.53
C LEU A 72 -10.71 2.02 5.20
N THR A 73 -10.56 2.57 3.99
CA THR A 73 -11.63 3.37 3.38
C THR A 73 -12.84 2.49 3.11
N ASP A 74 -14.02 3.09 2.98
CA ASP A 74 -15.25 2.32 2.79
C ASP A 74 -15.24 1.58 1.44
N GLU A 75 -14.62 2.15 0.40
CA GLU A 75 -14.41 1.48 -0.89
C GLU A 75 -13.47 0.28 -0.74
N ALA A 76 -12.38 0.43 0.03
CA ALA A 76 -11.42 -0.63 0.24
C ALA A 76 -12.03 -1.79 1.06
N LYS A 77 -12.91 -1.50 2.03
CA LYS A 77 -13.66 -2.57 2.74
C LYS A 77 -14.47 -3.43 1.77
N VAL A 78 -15.12 -2.81 0.77
CA VAL A 78 -15.87 -3.54 -0.25
C VAL A 78 -14.92 -4.36 -1.13
N LEU A 79 -13.77 -3.77 -1.51
CA LEU A 79 -12.78 -4.43 -2.37
C LEU A 79 -12.15 -5.66 -1.70
N TYR A 80 -11.83 -5.57 -0.41
CA TYR A 80 -11.08 -6.59 0.32
C TYR A 80 -11.95 -7.49 1.23
N LYS A 81 -13.28 -7.40 1.12
CA LYS A 81 -14.22 -8.11 2.01
C LYS A 81 -14.02 -9.63 2.01
N ASP A 82 -13.60 -10.19 0.88
CA ASP A 82 -13.48 -11.64 0.70
C ASP A 82 -12.03 -12.10 1.03
N GLU A 83 -11.05 -11.21 0.94
CA GLU A 83 -9.64 -11.46 1.21
C GLU A 83 -9.27 -11.26 2.69
N LEU A 84 -9.82 -10.24 3.36
CA LEU A 84 -9.49 -9.91 4.75
C LEU A 84 -9.68 -11.08 5.73
N PRO A 85 -10.78 -11.86 5.69
CA PRO A 85 -10.95 -12.99 6.60
C PRO A 85 -9.95 -14.12 6.37
N ASN A 86 -9.31 -14.16 5.19
CA ASN A 86 -8.34 -15.17 4.79
C ASN A 86 -6.89 -14.71 5.01
N LEU A 87 -6.67 -13.52 5.58
CA LEU A 87 -5.34 -13.09 5.98
C LEU A 87 -4.88 -13.89 7.20
N GLU A 88 -3.77 -14.59 7.05
CA GLU A 88 -3.15 -15.32 8.15
C GLU A 88 -2.48 -14.36 9.13
N SER A 89 -2.59 -14.66 10.43
CA SER A 89 -2.03 -13.80 11.48
C SER A 89 -0.52 -13.60 11.34
N GLU A 90 0.19 -14.63 10.87
CA GLU A 90 1.64 -14.59 10.69
C GLU A 90 2.05 -13.67 9.54
N ASP A 91 1.33 -13.73 8.42
CA ASP A 91 1.56 -12.87 7.26
C ASP A 91 1.31 -11.40 7.61
N MET A 92 0.24 -11.10 8.35
CA MET A 92 -0.04 -9.74 8.81
C MET A 92 1.06 -9.20 9.72
N LYS A 93 1.57 -10.01 10.65
CA LYS A 93 2.69 -9.61 11.52
C LYS A 93 3.99 -9.45 10.75
N SER A 94 4.25 -10.29 9.75
CA SER A 94 5.40 -10.15 8.87
C SER A 94 5.32 -8.86 8.05
N PHE A 95 4.14 -8.56 7.48
CA PHE A 95 3.88 -7.29 6.81
C PHE A 95 4.20 -6.10 7.73
N ALA A 96 3.69 -6.10 8.97
CA ALA A 96 3.92 -4.99 9.90
C ALA A 96 5.41 -4.77 10.21
N LYS A 97 6.16 -5.86 10.40
CA LYS A 97 7.61 -5.81 10.65
C LYS A 97 8.39 -5.21 9.49
N ASP A 98 8.02 -5.52 8.26
CA ASP A 98 8.67 -4.92 7.09
C ASP A 98 8.18 -3.48 6.85
N PHE A 99 6.89 -3.21 7.12
CA PHE A 99 6.29 -1.89 7.03
C PHE A 99 6.85 -0.89 8.06
N GLU A 100 7.42 -1.35 9.18
CA GLU A 100 8.16 -0.51 10.13
C GLU A 100 9.30 0.25 9.43
N LYS A 101 9.89 -0.32 8.38
CA LYS A 101 10.98 0.27 7.58
C LYS A 101 10.49 1.17 6.45
N ARG A 102 9.19 1.51 6.43
CA ARG A 102 8.59 2.31 5.36
C ARG A 102 9.26 3.67 5.18
N THR A 103 9.27 4.12 3.94
CA THR A 103 9.61 5.49 3.57
C THR A 103 8.42 6.12 2.87
N LEU A 104 8.20 7.42 3.10
CA LEU A 104 7.19 8.16 2.36
C LEU A 104 7.69 8.35 0.93
N VAL A 105 6.95 7.81 -0.03
CA VAL A 105 7.28 7.89 -1.47
C VAL A 105 6.67 9.13 -2.10
N THR A 106 5.41 9.41 -1.77
CA THR A 106 4.71 10.60 -2.27
C THR A 106 3.62 11.03 -1.29
N ALA A 107 3.33 12.33 -1.27
CA ALA A 107 2.24 12.91 -0.53
C ALA A 107 1.61 14.04 -1.35
N GLY A 108 0.29 14.00 -1.47
CA GLY A 108 -0.51 15.02 -2.15
C GLY A 108 -1.71 15.43 -1.31
N SER A 109 -2.56 16.29 -1.89
CA SER A 109 -3.73 16.84 -1.20
C SER A 109 -4.80 15.79 -0.84
N PHE A 110 -4.79 14.65 -1.53
CA PHE A 110 -5.82 13.60 -1.40
C PHE A 110 -5.28 12.23 -1.00
N PHE A 111 -3.98 12.01 -1.10
CA PHE A 111 -3.38 10.70 -0.85
C PHE A 111 -1.95 10.81 -0.37
N ALA A 112 -1.45 9.73 0.24
CA ALA A 112 -0.05 9.53 0.56
C ALA A 112 0.32 8.08 0.28
N GLU A 113 1.57 7.82 -0.10
CA GLU A 113 2.05 6.47 -0.36
C GLU A 113 3.32 6.18 0.42
N TYR A 114 3.33 5.01 1.06
CA TYR A 114 4.48 4.46 1.74
C TYR A 114 5.05 3.30 0.93
N GLY A 115 6.37 3.31 0.75
CA GLY A 115 7.13 2.22 0.16
C GLY A 115 7.95 1.50 1.20
N PHE A 116 8.06 0.18 1.10
CA PHE A 116 8.94 -0.63 1.95
C PHE A 116 9.42 -1.88 1.20
N PRO A 117 10.59 -2.42 1.56
CA PRO A 117 11.09 -3.65 0.95
C PRO A 117 10.27 -4.85 1.42
N PHE A 118 9.72 -5.61 0.49
CA PHE A 118 9.03 -6.88 0.75
C PHE A 118 9.33 -7.85 -0.39
N GLN A 119 9.88 -9.01 -0.06
CA GLN A 119 10.19 -10.09 -1.04
C GLN A 119 10.89 -9.56 -2.32
N GLU A 120 12.10 -9.00 -2.16
CA GLU A 120 12.96 -8.46 -3.24
C GLU A 120 12.39 -7.29 -4.06
N THR A 121 11.16 -6.86 -3.78
CA THR A 121 10.50 -5.73 -4.44
C THR A 121 10.15 -4.62 -3.46
N THR A 122 9.89 -3.40 -3.97
CA THR A 122 9.31 -2.35 -3.15
C THR A 122 7.80 -2.46 -3.21
N TYR A 123 7.19 -2.71 -2.05
CA TYR A 123 5.74 -2.74 -1.91
C TYR A 123 5.20 -1.35 -1.58
N ILE A 124 4.04 -0.99 -2.15
CA ILE A 124 3.44 0.34 -2.00
C ILE A 124 2.08 0.24 -1.32
N VAL A 125 1.99 0.85 -0.14
CA VAL A 125 0.76 1.09 0.61
C VAL A 125 0.25 2.49 0.31
N ARG A 126 -1.03 2.60 -0.05
CA ARG A 126 -1.67 3.88 -0.35
C ARG A 126 -2.68 4.23 0.74
N LEU A 127 -2.57 5.45 1.25
CA LEU A 127 -3.53 6.08 2.14
C LEU A 127 -4.31 7.15 1.38
N LEU A 128 -5.62 7.25 1.63
CA LEU A 128 -6.46 8.33 1.13
C LEU A 128 -6.87 9.25 2.27
N ARG A 129 -6.83 10.55 1.99
CA ARG A 129 -7.28 11.59 2.92
C ARG A 129 -8.81 11.56 2.97
N GLN A 130 -9.33 11.51 4.18
CA GLN A 130 -10.77 11.54 4.48
C GLN A 130 -11.25 12.98 4.65
N ALA A 131 -12.56 13.19 4.70
CA ALA A 131 -13.15 14.53 4.86
C ALA A 131 -12.74 15.24 6.17
N ASP A 132 -12.47 14.48 7.24
CA ASP A 132 -11.95 14.98 8.53
C ASP A 132 -10.41 15.23 8.50
N GLY A 133 -9.78 14.97 7.35
CA GLY A 133 -8.35 15.09 7.11
C GLY A 133 -7.51 13.93 7.63
N SER A 134 -8.11 12.90 8.25
CA SER A 134 -7.41 11.66 8.58
C SER A 134 -6.99 10.91 7.33
N TYR A 135 -6.04 9.98 7.45
CA TYR A 135 -5.59 9.14 6.34
C TYR A 135 -5.93 7.68 6.64
N LYS A 136 -6.72 7.08 5.74
CA LYS A 136 -7.16 5.69 5.85
C LYS A 136 -6.58 4.84 4.73
N LEU A 137 -6.42 3.56 5.01
CA LEU A 137 -5.81 2.59 4.10
C LEU A 137 -6.75 2.30 2.93
N ALA A 138 -6.25 2.52 1.71
CA ALA A 138 -7.01 2.27 0.49
C ALA A 138 -6.43 1.10 -0.31
N ARG A 139 -5.12 0.84 -0.19
CA ARG A 139 -4.47 -0.28 -0.87
C ARG A 139 -3.28 -0.79 -0.06
N PHE A 140 -3.20 -2.10 0.05
CA PHE A 140 -2.09 -2.90 0.58
C PHE A 140 -2.13 -4.27 -0.09
#